data_AF-A0A3L7W1C7-F1
#
_entry.id   AF-A0A3L7W1C7-F1
#
_cell.length_a   1.000
_cell.length_b   1.000
_cell.length_c   1.000
_cell.angle_alpha   90.00
_cell.angle_beta   90.00
_cell.angle_gamma   90.00
#
_symmetry.space_group_name_H-M   'P 1'
#
loop_
_entity.id
_entity.type
_entity.pdbx_description
1 polymer ?
#
loop_
_entity_poly.entity_id
_entity_poly.type
_entity_poly.pdbx_seq_one_letter_code
_entity_poly.pdbx_strand_id
1 'polypeptide(L)'
;MASSRASTRSSTRRRRRAPRRPTPRSPPSRRARNYGAGVSHVFVSPHPDDAALSCGGLIANLRELGQNVVILSVFTGHGDLQNLTTYQREALGFGGKAVWPSSESFDRASIAADHDVPGESADRLAAWQAEPSRLLDTQKDADDAAKEFWQRASWYRKADIAGSGPGGRAIDAVGGQGVRTEGATAIAAAAGDAMAQRNVEDERFALFAEATVVRLGLPDAVFRGYEGDEQLLGAVRPDDAAPVELLAREIARLEPQRVYFPLGIGSHVDHQLARRVGAALLAKGREWQMSGPDWASLVAFYEDFPYAYWEGFDPRAGLPAALTAELPNDIGLTPELADIGNVIESKIQGIARYESQVPHLFGSTAKMAEAVRTQGATVALSTGRGGSVERYWAAVRRS
;
A
#
# COMPACT_ATOMS: atom_id res chain seq x y z
N MET A 1 86.45 27.82 63.63
CA MET A 1 86.40 26.42 64.15
C MET A 1 85.04 26.24 64.82
N ALA A 2 84.06 25.69 64.09
CA ALA A 2 83.50 24.33 64.27
C ALA A 2 82.25 24.36 65.17
N SER A 3 81.12 23.70 64.92
CA SER A 3 80.65 22.84 63.83
C SER A 3 79.13 22.58 64.03
N SER A 4 78.43 22.42 62.92
CA SER A 4 77.13 21.75 62.63
C SER A 4 76.72 20.53 63.49
N ARG A 5 75.40 20.30 63.67
CA ARG A 5 74.58 19.16 63.15
C ARG A 5 73.13 19.10 63.74
N ALA A 6 72.10 19.14 62.89
CA ALA A 6 71.21 18.03 62.40
C ALA A 6 70.23 17.45 63.46
N SER A 7 68.89 17.60 63.36
CA SER A 7 67.86 16.94 62.48
C SER A 7 67.10 15.79 63.18
N THR A 8 65.76 15.90 63.32
CA THR A 8 64.70 14.93 62.88
C THR A 8 63.39 14.87 63.74
N ARG A 9 62.24 14.92 63.01
CA ARG A 9 60.91 14.22 63.14
C ARG A 9 60.10 14.31 64.46
N SER A 10 58.90 14.93 64.47
CA SER A 10 57.57 14.55 63.91
C SER A 10 56.69 13.66 64.82
N SER A 11 55.57 14.21 65.33
CA SER A 11 54.25 13.52 65.30
C SER A 11 53.07 14.49 65.52
N THR A 12 52.14 14.52 64.57
CA THR A 12 50.91 15.33 64.55
C THR A 12 49.70 14.52 65.03
N ARG A 13 48.95 15.05 66.01
CA ARG A 13 47.74 14.44 66.58
C ARG A 13 46.47 15.05 65.98
N ARG A 14 45.68 14.21 65.30
CA ARG A 14 44.35 14.47 64.73
C ARG A 14 43.33 14.98 65.77
N ARG A 15 42.54 16.00 65.42
CA ARG A 15 41.22 16.30 66.02
C ARG A 15 40.10 16.11 64.99
N ARG A 16 38.98 15.57 65.47
CA ARG A 16 37.85 14.94 64.75
C ARG A 16 36.93 15.96 64.06
N ARG A 17 36.41 15.59 62.87
CA ARG A 17 35.34 16.30 62.13
C ARG A 17 33.94 15.81 62.57
N ALA A 18 32.98 16.73 62.61
CA ALA A 18 31.54 16.50 62.84
C ALA A 18 30.84 15.79 61.64
N PRO A 19 29.68 15.13 61.85
CA PRO A 19 29.02 14.32 60.82
C PRO A 19 28.31 15.18 59.77
N ARG A 20 28.46 14.80 58.50
CA ARG A 20 27.81 15.43 57.35
C ARG A 20 26.34 15.03 57.26
N ARG A 21 25.44 16.00 57.02
CA ARG A 21 24.05 15.76 56.62
C ARG A 21 23.99 14.95 55.31
N PRO A 22 23.06 14.01 55.14
CA PRO A 22 22.89 13.29 53.88
C PRO A 22 22.30 14.25 52.83
N THR A 23 22.98 14.34 51.69
CA THR A 23 22.49 15.03 50.48
C THR A 23 21.26 14.31 49.92
N PRO A 24 20.26 15.02 49.37
CA PRO A 24 19.13 14.36 48.71
C PRO A 24 19.67 13.57 47.52
N ARG A 25 19.33 12.28 47.47
CA ARG A 25 19.65 11.39 46.34
C ARG A 25 18.97 11.95 45.10
N SER A 26 19.75 12.27 44.08
CA SER A 26 19.25 12.54 42.73
C SER A 26 18.35 11.37 42.29
N PRO A 27 17.23 11.63 41.59
CA PRO A 27 16.40 10.55 41.07
C PRO A 27 17.25 9.69 40.13
N PRO A 28 16.98 8.37 40.05
CA PRO A 28 17.72 7.50 39.15
C PRO A 28 17.62 8.08 37.74
N SER A 29 18.77 8.33 37.12
CA SER A 29 18.82 8.69 35.71
C SER A 29 18.01 7.64 34.96
N ARG A 30 16.96 8.10 34.26
CA ARG A 30 16.33 7.30 33.22
C ARG A 30 17.46 6.92 32.28
N ARG A 31 18.00 5.70 32.42
CA ARG A 31 18.73 5.05 31.34
C ARG A 31 17.74 5.08 30.19
N ALA A 32 17.99 5.97 29.23
CA ALA A 32 17.36 5.92 27.93
C ALA A 32 17.50 4.46 27.49
N ARG A 33 16.35 3.80 27.32
CA ARG A 33 16.35 2.50 26.67
C ARG A 33 16.78 2.82 25.25
N ASN A 34 18.06 2.64 24.95
CA ASN A 34 18.55 2.53 23.59
C ASN A 34 17.99 1.22 23.02
N TYR A 35 16.69 1.18 22.76
CA TYR A 35 16.25 0.55 21.52
C TYR A 35 16.86 1.42 20.43
N GLY A 36 17.52 0.85 19.42
CA GLY A 36 17.97 1.65 18.29
C GLY A 36 16.76 2.46 17.79
N ALA A 37 16.77 3.77 18.00
CA ALA A 37 15.78 4.67 17.44
C ALA A 37 16.06 4.70 15.94
N GLY A 38 15.60 3.66 15.25
CA GLY A 38 15.69 3.56 13.82
C GLY A 38 14.64 4.49 13.25
N VAL A 39 15.03 5.76 13.16
CA VAL A 39 14.50 6.84 12.34
C VAL A 39 13.62 6.26 11.21
N SER A 40 12.30 6.45 11.32
CA SER A 40 11.33 5.84 10.40
C SER A 40 10.82 6.86 9.37
N HIS A 41 10.80 6.46 8.09
CA HIS A 41 10.11 7.16 7.02
C HIS A 41 8.73 6.51 6.84
N VAL A 42 7.68 7.32 6.96
CA VAL A 42 6.30 6.84 6.87
C VAL A 42 5.68 7.32 5.56
N PHE A 43 5.21 6.39 4.74
CA PHE A 43 4.50 6.68 3.50
C PHE A 43 3.02 6.38 3.71
N VAL A 44 2.17 7.39 3.58
CA VAL A 44 0.71 7.23 3.66
C VAL A 44 0.21 6.90 2.26
N SER A 45 -0.17 5.65 2.05
CA SER A 45 -0.69 5.12 0.78
C SER A 45 -2.22 5.08 0.86
N PRO A 46 -2.96 5.87 0.07
CA PRO A 46 -4.42 5.77 0.01
C PRO A 46 -4.87 4.34 -0.28
N HIS A 47 -4.35 3.74 -1.35
CA HIS A 47 -4.63 2.38 -1.78
C HIS A 47 -3.39 1.48 -1.75
N PRO A 48 -3.57 0.14 -1.81
CA PRO A 48 -2.46 -0.82 -1.89
C PRO A 48 -1.84 -0.83 -3.30
N ASP A 49 -0.96 0.14 -3.57
CA ASP A 49 -0.16 0.33 -4.80
C ASP A 49 0.47 1.74 -4.85
N ASP A 50 -0.23 2.77 -4.37
CA ASP A 50 0.15 4.19 -4.56
C ASP A 50 1.56 4.53 -4.07
N ALA A 51 1.96 4.06 -2.89
CA ALA A 51 3.30 4.29 -2.36
C ALA A 51 4.38 3.63 -3.23
N ALA A 52 4.11 2.45 -3.80
CA ALA A 52 5.03 1.78 -4.71
C ALA A 52 5.12 2.51 -6.06
N LEU A 53 3.97 2.91 -6.60
CA LEU A 53 3.86 3.64 -7.86
C LEU A 53 4.55 5.00 -7.78
N SER A 54 4.27 5.77 -6.74
CA SER A 54 4.71 7.16 -6.60
C SER A 54 6.09 7.28 -5.96
N CYS A 55 6.38 6.45 -4.95
CA CYS A 55 7.56 6.59 -4.09
C CYS A 55 8.53 5.39 -4.13
N GLY A 56 8.30 4.40 -5.00
CA GLY A 56 9.07 3.15 -4.99
C GLY A 56 10.59 3.34 -5.14
N GLY A 57 11.03 4.38 -5.87
CA GLY A 57 12.45 4.69 -6.00
C GLY A 57 13.05 5.29 -4.73
N LEU A 58 12.37 6.26 -4.11
CA LEU A 58 12.79 6.78 -2.80
C LEU A 58 12.79 5.70 -1.72
N ILE A 59 11.78 4.83 -1.69
CA ILE A 59 11.72 3.70 -0.76
C ILE A 59 12.95 2.80 -0.92
N ALA A 60 13.30 2.44 -2.16
CA ALA A 60 14.50 1.64 -2.44
C ALA A 60 15.79 2.34 -1.95
N ASN A 61 15.98 3.62 -2.27
CA ASN A 61 17.13 4.40 -1.80
C ASN A 61 17.22 4.46 -0.27
N LEU A 62 16.11 4.70 0.43
CA LEU A 62 16.07 4.77 1.89
C LEU A 62 16.50 3.44 2.52
N ARG A 63 16.08 2.33 1.92
CA ARG A 63 16.42 0.98 2.37
C ARG A 63 17.88 0.63 2.11
N GLU A 64 18.44 1.03 0.96
CA GLU A 64 19.89 0.94 0.70
C GLU A 64 20.71 1.73 1.73
N LEU A 65 20.17 2.85 2.23
CA LEU A 65 20.77 3.66 3.29
C LEU A 65 20.52 3.12 4.71
N GLY A 66 19.87 1.96 4.85
CA GLY A 66 19.56 1.32 6.13
C GLY A 66 18.48 2.03 6.96
N GLN A 67 17.69 2.92 6.35
CA GLN A 67 16.58 3.59 7.03
C GLN A 67 15.38 2.64 7.18
N ASN A 68 14.59 2.85 8.23
CA ASN A 68 13.35 2.11 8.40
C ASN A 68 12.25 2.76 7.56
N VAL A 69 11.55 1.94 6.76
CA VAL A 69 10.42 2.39 5.94
C VAL A 69 9.16 1.71 6.42
N VAL A 70 8.12 2.51 6.66
CA VAL A 70 6.77 2.04 7.01
C VAL A 70 5.78 2.60 5.99
N ILE A 71 4.95 1.73 5.43
CA ILE A 71 3.86 2.09 4.54
C ILE A 71 2.56 1.95 5.35
N LEU A 72 1.85 3.05 5.52
CA LEU A 72 0.50 3.09 6.09
C LEU A 72 -0.51 3.01 4.96
N SER A 73 -1.02 1.82 4.67
CA SER A 73 -2.07 1.60 3.65
C SER A 73 -3.44 1.87 4.28
N VAL A 74 -4.13 2.91 3.79
CA VAL A 74 -5.28 3.52 4.47
C VAL A 74 -6.57 2.80 4.13
N PHE A 75 -6.96 2.83 2.85
CA PHE A 75 -8.25 2.38 2.36
C PHE A 75 -8.20 0.93 1.87
N THR A 76 -7.87 0.03 2.79
CA THR A 76 -7.66 -1.41 2.52
C THR A 76 -8.85 -2.30 2.93
N GLY A 77 -9.96 -1.67 3.34
CA GLY A 77 -11.17 -2.31 3.82
C GLY A 77 -12.22 -2.47 2.71
N HIS A 78 -13.12 -3.43 2.91
CA HIS A 78 -14.10 -3.84 1.90
C HIS A 78 -15.55 -3.39 2.21
N GLY A 79 -15.75 -2.49 3.18
CA GLY A 79 -17.06 -1.93 3.52
C GLY A 79 -18.17 -2.93 3.90
N ASP A 80 -19.42 -2.46 3.90
CA ASP A 80 -20.58 -3.35 4.05
C ASP A 80 -20.83 -4.09 2.74
N LEU A 81 -20.52 -5.38 2.75
CA LEU A 81 -20.60 -6.24 1.59
C LEU A 81 -22.01 -6.74 1.27
N GLN A 82 -22.99 -6.49 2.15
CA GLN A 82 -24.34 -7.06 2.02
C GLN A 82 -25.03 -6.59 0.73
N ASN A 83 -24.68 -5.41 0.20
CA ASN A 83 -25.27 -4.84 -1.01
C ASN A 83 -24.23 -4.06 -1.83
N LEU A 84 -23.73 -4.66 -2.92
CA LEU A 84 -22.88 -3.94 -3.89
C LEU A 84 -23.71 -3.38 -5.05
N THR A 85 -23.49 -2.12 -5.41
CA THR A 85 -24.05 -1.50 -6.62
C THR A 85 -23.37 -2.06 -7.87
N THR A 86 -23.98 -1.87 -9.05
CA THR A 86 -23.39 -2.37 -10.32
C THR A 86 -22.01 -1.79 -10.57
N TYR A 87 -21.83 -0.51 -10.28
CA TYR A 87 -20.53 0.14 -10.38
C TYR A 87 -19.50 -0.47 -9.44
N GLN A 88 -19.85 -0.66 -8.16
CA GLN A 88 -18.94 -1.26 -7.18
C GLN A 88 -18.48 -2.66 -7.60
N ARG A 89 -19.37 -3.42 -8.24
CA ARG A 89 -19.01 -4.71 -8.83
C ARG A 89 -17.97 -4.55 -9.93
N GLU A 90 -18.25 -3.71 -10.91
CA GLU A 90 -17.35 -3.47 -12.05
C GLU A 90 -15.98 -2.94 -11.61
N ALA A 91 -15.95 -1.96 -10.70
CA ALA A 91 -14.74 -1.34 -10.17
C ALA A 91 -13.83 -2.34 -9.43
N LEU A 92 -14.41 -3.35 -8.78
CA LEU A 92 -13.66 -4.42 -8.12
C LEU A 92 -13.31 -5.58 -9.07
N GLY A 93 -13.57 -5.42 -10.37
CA GLY A 93 -13.34 -6.45 -11.40
C GLY A 93 -14.46 -7.48 -11.51
N PHE A 94 -15.58 -7.33 -10.78
CA PHE A 94 -16.79 -8.13 -10.98
C PHE A 94 -17.63 -7.55 -12.11
N GLY A 95 -17.25 -7.85 -13.34
CA GLY A 95 -18.03 -7.42 -14.51
C GLY A 95 -17.24 -7.30 -15.80
N GLY A 96 -16.24 -8.16 -16.01
CA GLY A 96 -15.30 -7.98 -17.13
C GLY A 96 -14.75 -9.26 -17.73
N LYS A 97 -15.61 -10.19 -18.13
CA LYS A 97 -15.40 -10.86 -19.42
C LYS A 97 -16.48 -10.31 -20.36
N ALA A 98 -16.04 -9.59 -21.40
CA ALA A 98 -16.82 -8.77 -22.35
C ALA A 98 -17.19 -7.38 -21.80
N VAL A 99 -16.56 -6.29 -22.23
CA VAL A 99 -16.48 -5.85 -23.64
C VAL A 99 -15.03 -5.64 -24.08
N TRP A 100 -14.40 -6.70 -24.60
CA TRP A 100 -13.52 -6.51 -25.75
C TRP A 100 -14.45 -6.30 -26.96
N PRO A 101 -14.11 -5.45 -27.95
CA PRO A 101 -14.81 -5.54 -29.22
C PRO A 101 -14.72 -7.00 -29.65
N SER A 102 -15.86 -7.61 -29.97
CA SER A 102 -15.92 -8.88 -30.67
C SER A 102 -15.22 -8.66 -32.02
N SER A 103 -13.89 -8.74 -32.05
CA SER A 103 -13.23 -9.16 -33.26
C SER A 103 -13.58 -10.64 -33.38
N GLU A 104 -14.58 -10.95 -34.19
CA GLU A 104 -14.66 -12.25 -34.84
C GLU A 104 -13.38 -12.45 -35.67
N SER A 105 -12.26 -12.74 -35.01
CA SER A 105 -11.02 -13.12 -35.68
C SER A 105 -10.78 -14.63 -35.63
N PHE A 106 -11.63 -15.38 -34.91
CA PHE A 106 -11.61 -16.84 -34.87
C PHE A 106 -13.04 -17.41 -34.92
N ASP A 107 -13.49 -17.76 -36.12
CA ASP A 107 -14.64 -18.63 -36.33
C ASP A 107 -14.25 -20.08 -36.05
N ARG A 108 -14.54 -20.54 -34.83
CA ARG A 108 -14.34 -21.91 -34.37
C ARG A 108 -15.36 -22.90 -34.96
N ALA A 109 -16.40 -22.47 -35.68
CA ALA A 109 -17.28 -23.37 -36.41
C ALA A 109 -16.61 -23.97 -37.66
N SER A 110 -15.45 -23.43 -38.06
CA SER A 110 -14.71 -23.88 -39.25
C SER A 110 -13.70 -25.01 -38.98
N ILE A 111 -13.44 -25.38 -37.72
CA ILE A 111 -12.52 -26.47 -37.35
C ILE A 111 -13.31 -27.58 -36.65
N ALA A 112 -13.59 -28.65 -37.38
CA ALA A 112 -14.11 -29.88 -36.79
C ALA A 112 -13.03 -30.55 -35.93
N ALA A 113 -13.42 -31.20 -34.84
CA ALA A 113 -12.48 -32.04 -34.09
C ALA A 113 -11.94 -33.15 -35.01
N ASP A 114 -10.63 -33.39 -34.97
CA ASP A 114 -9.97 -34.41 -35.81
C ASP A 114 -10.50 -35.84 -35.54
N HIS A 115 -11.19 -36.04 -34.41
CA HIS A 115 -11.80 -37.29 -34.01
C HIS A 115 -13.21 -37.09 -33.42
N ASP A 116 -14.14 -37.96 -33.81
CA ASP A 116 -15.48 -38.03 -33.25
C ASP A 116 -15.39 -38.41 -31.77
N VAL A 117 -15.92 -37.56 -30.88
CA VAL A 117 -15.89 -37.81 -29.43
C VAL A 117 -17.16 -38.58 -29.08
N PRO A 118 -17.09 -39.90 -28.79
CA PRO A 118 -18.28 -40.67 -28.50
C PRO A 118 -18.89 -40.24 -27.16
N GLY A 119 -20.22 -40.29 -27.09
CA GLY A 119 -21.02 -39.70 -26.01
C GLY A 119 -20.74 -40.29 -24.61
N GLU A 120 -21.15 -39.54 -23.59
CA GLU A 120 -20.85 -39.74 -22.16
C GLU A 120 -21.54 -40.95 -21.48
N SER A 121 -21.93 -41.98 -22.24
CA SER A 121 -22.50 -43.21 -21.67
C SER A 121 -21.44 -44.29 -21.51
N ALA A 122 -21.50 -45.10 -20.45
CA ALA A 122 -20.47 -46.08 -20.09
C ALA A 122 -20.16 -47.11 -21.21
N ASP A 123 -21.12 -47.33 -22.10
CA ASP A 123 -21.07 -48.18 -23.29
C ASP A 123 -20.40 -47.51 -24.52
N ARG A 124 -20.00 -46.23 -24.42
CA ARG A 124 -19.46 -45.42 -25.52
C ARG A 124 -18.17 -44.66 -25.19
N LEU A 125 -17.55 -44.89 -24.03
CA LEU A 125 -16.34 -44.15 -23.64
C LEU A 125 -15.14 -44.50 -24.52
N ALA A 126 -14.39 -43.48 -24.95
CA ALA A 126 -13.11 -43.66 -25.61
C ALA A 126 -12.07 -44.24 -24.63
N ALA A 127 -11.05 -44.94 -25.14
CA ALA A 127 -10.04 -45.61 -24.31
C ALA A 127 -9.26 -44.69 -23.36
N TRP A 128 -9.27 -43.37 -23.61
CA TRP A 128 -8.65 -42.33 -22.79
C TRP A 128 -9.62 -41.62 -21.84
N GLN A 129 -10.93 -41.87 -21.90
CA GLN A 129 -11.92 -41.29 -21.00
C GLN A 129 -12.01 -42.11 -19.71
N ALA A 130 -12.10 -41.42 -18.57
CA ALA A 130 -12.19 -42.07 -17.27
C ALA A 130 -13.61 -42.63 -17.04
N GLU A 131 -13.66 -43.88 -16.59
CA GLU A 131 -14.88 -44.52 -16.10
C GLU A 131 -15.55 -43.67 -15.00
N PRO A 132 -16.86 -43.38 -15.06
CA PRO A 132 -17.57 -42.56 -14.08
C PRO A 132 -17.40 -43.06 -12.63
N SER A 133 -17.30 -44.38 -12.45
CA SER A 133 -17.02 -45.03 -11.17
C SER A 133 -15.67 -44.60 -10.58
N ARG A 134 -14.61 -44.51 -11.40
CA ARG A 134 -13.27 -44.07 -10.98
C ARG A 134 -13.19 -42.57 -10.70
N LEU A 135 -13.99 -41.76 -11.38
CA LEU A 135 -14.11 -40.33 -11.07
C LEU A 135 -14.73 -40.13 -9.67
N LEU A 136 -15.73 -40.92 -9.30
CA LEU A 136 -16.31 -40.86 -7.96
C LEU A 136 -15.30 -41.25 -6.86
N ASP A 137 -14.47 -42.27 -7.11
CA ASP A 137 -13.41 -42.68 -6.18
C ASP A 137 -12.32 -41.60 -6.06
N THR A 138 -11.87 -41.04 -7.18
CA THR A 138 -10.88 -39.95 -7.20
C THR A 138 -11.41 -38.69 -6.49
N GLN A 139 -12.70 -38.42 -6.63
CA GLN A 139 -13.37 -37.31 -5.95
C GLN A 139 -13.37 -37.51 -4.43
N LYS A 140 -13.66 -38.73 -3.98
CA LYS A 140 -13.63 -39.10 -2.57
C LYS A 140 -12.23 -38.95 -1.98
N ASP A 141 -11.21 -39.41 -2.69
CA ASP A 141 -9.80 -39.29 -2.26
C ASP A 141 -9.35 -37.83 -2.18
N ALA A 142 -9.74 -37.00 -3.15
CA ALA A 142 -9.49 -35.56 -3.13
C ALA A 142 -10.19 -34.86 -1.94
N ASP A 143 -11.43 -35.27 -1.62
CA ASP A 143 -12.18 -34.75 -0.48
C ASP A 143 -11.54 -35.13 0.86
N ASP A 144 -11.03 -36.34 0.98
CA ASP A 144 -10.41 -36.84 2.21
C ASP A 144 -9.01 -36.23 2.42
N ALA A 145 -8.22 -36.05 1.35
CA ALA A 145 -6.95 -35.32 1.40
C ALA A 145 -7.14 -33.82 1.75
N ALA A 146 -8.18 -33.18 1.21
CA ALA A 146 -8.53 -31.81 1.58
C ALA A 146 -8.92 -31.72 3.07
N LYS A 147 -9.70 -32.67 3.59
CA LYS A 147 -10.05 -32.69 5.03
C LYS A 147 -8.83 -32.77 5.93
N GLU A 148 -7.82 -33.58 5.59
CA GLU A 148 -6.60 -33.72 6.39
C GLU A 148 -5.73 -32.45 6.38
N PHE A 149 -5.58 -31.80 5.22
CA PHE A 149 -4.76 -30.60 5.06
C PHE A 149 -5.33 -29.38 5.81
N TRP A 150 -6.66 -29.23 5.82
CA TRP A 150 -7.35 -28.06 6.38
C TRP A 150 -7.70 -28.15 7.88
N GLN A 151 -7.38 -29.25 8.59
CA GLN A 151 -7.68 -29.37 10.03
C GLN A 151 -7.03 -28.30 10.94
N ARG A 152 -6.05 -27.53 10.45
CA ARG A 152 -5.42 -26.41 11.19
C ARG A 152 -6.02 -25.03 10.93
N ALA A 153 -6.97 -24.89 9.99
CA ALA A 153 -7.64 -23.64 9.70
C ALA A 153 -9.16 -23.84 9.72
N SER A 154 -9.89 -22.94 10.37
CA SER A 154 -11.32 -23.09 10.70
C SER A 154 -12.30 -22.92 9.52
N TRP A 155 -11.91 -23.28 8.29
CA TRP A 155 -12.74 -23.13 7.09
C TRP A 155 -12.61 -24.35 6.17
N TYR A 156 -13.75 -24.97 5.80
CA TYR A 156 -13.81 -26.15 4.92
C TYR A 156 -14.27 -25.77 3.50
N ARG A 157 -13.56 -26.24 2.47
CA ARG A 157 -14.04 -26.30 1.07
C ARG A 157 -13.89 -27.72 0.52
N LYS A 158 -14.91 -28.19 -0.19
CA LYS A 158 -14.92 -29.48 -0.93
C LYS A 158 -14.21 -29.30 -2.28
N ALA A 159 -13.37 -30.25 -2.69
CA ALA A 159 -12.83 -30.25 -4.05
C ALA A 159 -13.91 -30.80 -5.00
N ASP A 160 -14.04 -30.31 -6.22
CA ASP A 160 -14.93 -30.92 -7.24
C ASP A 160 -14.12 -31.17 -8.51
N ILE A 161 -13.88 -32.44 -8.83
CA ILE A 161 -13.09 -32.87 -9.97
C ILE A 161 -13.95 -33.12 -11.21
N ALA A 162 -15.28 -33.15 -11.06
CA ALA A 162 -16.22 -33.36 -12.16
C ALA A 162 -16.74 -32.05 -12.75
N GLY A 163 -16.43 -30.89 -12.14
CA GLY A 163 -16.89 -29.57 -12.60
C GLY A 163 -18.41 -29.38 -12.47
N SER A 164 -19.12 -30.34 -11.88
CA SER A 164 -20.56 -30.30 -11.64
C SER A 164 -20.84 -29.52 -10.36
N GLY A 165 -20.85 -28.19 -10.47
CA GLY A 165 -21.05 -27.29 -9.33
C GLY A 165 -22.22 -27.71 -8.42
N PRO A 166 -22.13 -27.50 -7.09
CA PRO A 166 -23.09 -28.05 -6.15
C PRO A 166 -24.49 -27.42 -6.30
N GLY A 167 -25.52 -28.27 -6.36
CA GLY A 167 -26.91 -27.91 -6.05
C GLY A 167 -27.81 -27.49 -7.22
N GLY A 168 -27.89 -28.27 -8.29
CA GLY A 168 -28.95 -28.14 -9.30
C GLY A 168 -28.96 -26.81 -10.05
N ARG A 169 -27.78 -26.20 -10.24
CA ARG A 169 -27.64 -24.94 -10.97
C ARG A 169 -27.34 -25.22 -12.45
N ALA A 170 -27.90 -24.39 -13.33
CA ALA A 170 -27.71 -24.53 -14.77
C ALA A 170 -26.24 -24.27 -15.16
N ILE A 171 -25.68 -25.18 -15.94
CA ILE A 171 -24.33 -25.14 -16.48
C ILE A 171 -24.39 -24.46 -17.85
N ASP A 172 -23.40 -23.63 -18.18
CA ASP A 172 -23.31 -22.99 -19.49
C ASP A 172 -23.06 -24.05 -20.59
N ALA A 173 -23.63 -23.85 -21.78
CA ALA A 173 -23.45 -24.74 -22.92
C ALA A 173 -22.02 -24.62 -23.52
N VAL A 174 -21.23 -23.68 -23.03
CA VAL A 174 -19.84 -23.44 -23.44
C VAL A 174 -18.90 -23.73 -22.27
N GLY A 175 -18.04 -24.73 -22.42
CA GLY A 175 -17.10 -25.15 -21.37
C GLY A 175 -16.16 -24.03 -20.92
N GLY A 176 -15.92 -23.94 -19.61
CA GLY A 176 -14.94 -23.03 -18.99
C GLY A 176 -15.52 -21.76 -18.35
N GLN A 177 -16.84 -21.57 -18.37
CA GLN A 177 -17.52 -20.50 -17.64
C GLN A 177 -18.40 -21.14 -16.57
N GLY A 178 -18.02 -20.95 -15.31
CA GLY A 178 -18.76 -21.49 -14.18
C GLY A 178 -20.21 -21.00 -14.11
N VAL A 179 -20.95 -21.58 -13.17
CA VAL A 179 -22.39 -21.40 -12.95
C VAL A 179 -22.84 -19.93 -12.87
N ARG A 180 -23.87 -19.54 -13.64
CA ARG A 180 -24.64 -18.29 -13.42
C ARG A 180 -25.82 -18.53 -12.50
N THR A 181 -26.10 -17.57 -11.61
CA THR A 181 -27.38 -17.47 -10.88
C THR A 181 -28.08 -16.21 -11.39
N GLU A 182 -29.35 -16.32 -11.81
CA GLU A 182 -30.17 -15.16 -12.17
C GLU A 182 -30.55 -14.37 -10.90
N GLY A 183 -30.39 -13.06 -10.94
CA GLY A 183 -30.46 -12.17 -9.76
C GLY A 183 -29.06 -11.71 -9.36
N ALA A 184 -28.66 -10.55 -9.86
CA ALA A 184 -27.32 -9.99 -9.75
C ALA A 184 -26.94 -9.60 -8.30
N THR A 185 -26.45 -10.56 -7.53
CA THR A 185 -25.54 -10.32 -6.41
C THR A 185 -24.19 -10.88 -6.81
N ALA A 186 -23.24 -10.01 -7.21
CA ALA A 186 -21.85 -10.40 -7.00
C ALA A 186 -21.71 -10.63 -5.51
N ILE A 187 -21.20 -11.80 -5.15
CA ILE A 187 -21.17 -12.22 -3.76
C ILE A 187 -20.21 -11.25 -3.05
N ALA A 188 -20.69 -10.56 -2.02
CA ALA A 188 -19.93 -9.93 -0.95
C ALA A 188 -18.48 -10.45 -0.79
N ALA A 189 -18.35 -11.78 -0.70
CA ALA A 189 -17.09 -12.50 -0.58
C ALA A 189 -16.08 -12.15 -1.69
N ALA A 190 -16.52 -12.05 -2.94
CA ALA A 190 -15.65 -11.76 -4.07
C ALA A 190 -15.04 -10.35 -3.97
N ALA A 191 -15.82 -9.33 -3.60
CA ALA A 191 -15.31 -7.99 -3.31
C ALA A 191 -14.30 -7.94 -2.16
N GLY A 192 -14.60 -8.68 -1.09
CA GLY A 192 -13.63 -8.94 -0.05
C GLY A 192 -12.37 -9.62 -0.59
N ASP A 193 -12.50 -10.60 -1.49
CA ASP A 193 -11.41 -11.38 -2.08
C ASP A 193 -10.52 -10.51 -3.00
N ALA A 194 -11.08 -9.59 -3.79
CA ALA A 194 -10.31 -8.67 -4.63
C ALA A 194 -9.48 -7.68 -3.80
N MET A 195 -10.08 -7.09 -2.76
CA MET A 195 -9.33 -6.25 -1.82
C MET A 195 -8.30 -7.08 -1.02
N ALA A 196 -8.63 -8.31 -0.64
CA ALA A 196 -7.70 -9.23 0.01
C ALA A 196 -6.51 -9.58 -0.92
N GLN A 197 -6.75 -9.76 -2.22
CA GLN A 197 -5.70 -9.94 -3.20
C GLN A 197 -4.76 -8.73 -3.25
N ARG A 198 -5.30 -7.51 -3.37
CA ARG A 198 -4.50 -6.27 -3.34
C ARG A 198 -3.69 -6.15 -2.05
N ASN A 199 -4.28 -6.52 -0.91
CA ASN A 199 -3.59 -6.55 0.38
C ASN A 199 -2.43 -7.55 0.44
N VAL A 200 -2.53 -8.69 -0.24
CA VAL A 200 -1.44 -9.67 -0.38
C VAL A 200 -0.37 -9.14 -1.34
N GLU A 201 -0.76 -8.47 -2.41
CA GLU A 201 0.18 -7.82 -3.35
C GLU A 201 0.99 -6.72 -2.65
N ASP A 202 0.36 -5.92 -1.79
CA ASP A 202 1.01 -4.88 -0.97
C ASP A 202 1.98 -5.49 0.06
N GLU A 203 1.62 -6.61 0.69
CA GLU A 203 2.55 -7.37 1.54
C GLU A 203 3.76 -7.91 0.75
N ARG A 204 3.55 -8.40 -0.48
CA ARG A 204 4.64 -8.87 -1.35
C ARG A 204 5.55 -7.72 -1.75
N PHE A 205 4.99 -6.54 -2.04
CA PHE A 205 5.78 -5.34 -2.29
C PHE A 205 6.58 -4.94 -1.05
N ALA A 206 5.94 -4.89 0.13
CA ALA A 206 6.62 -4.57 1.38
C ALA A 206 7.79 -5.54 1.68
N LEU A 207 7.59 -6.85 1.46
CA LEU A 207 8.66 -7.84 1.56
C LEU A 207 9.79 -7.59 0.56
N PHE A 208 9.45 -7.32 -0.70
CA PHE A 208 10.43 -7.03 -1.76
C PHE A 208 11.24 -5.77 -1.47
N ALA A 209 10.58 -4.72 -0.97
CA ALA A 209 11.18 -3.45 -0.63
C ALA A 209 11.83 -3.45 0.76
N GLU A 210 11.78 -4.56 1.52
CA GLU A 210 12.19 -4.62 2.93
C GLU A 210 11.53 -3.53 3.82
N ALA A 211 10.31 -3.14 3.47
CA ALA A 211 9.51 -2.18 4.21
C ALA A 211 8.52 -2.89 5.15
N THR A 212 8.02 -2.18 6.14
CA THR A 212 6.89 -2.62 6.96
C THR A 212 5.60 -2.07 6.38
N VAL A 213 4.56 -2.88 6.24
CA VAL A 213 3.21 -2.40 5.89
C VAL A 213 2.28 -2.47 7.10
N VAL A 214 1.51 -1.40 7.31
CA VAL A 214 0.46 -1.31 8.33
C VAL A 214 -0.84 -0.95 7.63
N ARG A 215 -1.80 -1.87 7.66
CA ARG A 215 -3.12 -1.69 7.05
C ARG A 215 -4.10 -1.11 8.07
N LEU A 216 -4.80 -0.04 7.70
CA LEU A 216 -5.80 0.60 8.57
C LEU A 216 -7.21 0.04 8.37
N GLY A 217 -7.48 -0.62 7.23
CA GLY A 217 -8.76 -1.28 6.99
C GLY A 217 -9.94 -0.33 6.77
N LEU A 218 -9.69 0.94 6.45
CA LEU A 218 -10.79 1.85 6.10
C LEU A 218 -11.40 1.43 4.76
N PRO A 219 -12.72 1.54 4.58
CA PRO A 219 -13.36 1.18 3.32
C PRO A 219 -12.91 2.12 2.20
N ASP A 220 -12.52 1.57 1.06
CA ASP A 220 -12.27 2.30 -0.21
C ASP A 220 -13.47 3.16 -0.61
N ALA A 221 -13.23 4.27 -1.33
CA ALA A 221 -14.27 5.16 -1.83
C ALA A 221 -15.40 4.41 -2.54
N VAL A 222 -15.08 3.36 -3.31
CA VAL A 222 -16.12 2.54 -3.95
C VAL A 222 -17.09 1.98 -2.93
N PHE A 223 -16.62 1.56 -1.74
CA PHE A 223 -17.45 1.05 -0.66
C PHE A 223 -18.11 2.13 0.21
N ARG A 224 -17.70 3.39 0.07
CA ARG A 224 -18.34 4.53 0.74
C ARG A 224 -19.49 5.11 -0.07
N GLY A 225 -19.80 4.55 -1.24
CA GLY A 225 -20.92 4.97 -2.09
C GLY A 225 -20.58 6.00 -3.15
N TYR A 226 -19.30 6.12 -3.54
CA TYR A 226 -18.93 6.82 -4.77
C TYR A 226 -19.19 5.91 -5.97
N GLU A 227 -19.80 6.46 -7.01
CA GLU A 227 -20.16 5.74 -8.23
C GLU A 227 -19.61 6.41 -9.49
N GLY A 228 -18.89 5.65 -10.30
CA GLY A 228 -18.26 6.14 -11.53
C GLY A 228 -16.99 6.95 -11.31
N ASP A 229 -16.21 7.06 -12.37
CA ASP A 229 -14.96 7.84 -12.37
C ASP A 229 -15.21 9.33 -12.10
N GLU A 230 -16.36 9.87 -12.53
CA GLU A 230 -16.74 11.26 -12.27
C GLU A 230 -16.82 11.56 -10.77
N GLN A 231 -17.33 10.63 -9.96
CA GLN A 231 -17.40 10.81 -8.52
C GLN A 231 -16.08 10.44 -7.83
N LEU A 232 -15.38 9.39 -8.28
CA LEU A 232 -14.10 8.99 -7.70
C LEU A 232 -13.00 10.02 -7.93
N LEU A 233 -12.94 10.62 -9.12
CA LEU A 233 -11.94 11.62 -9.52
C LEU A 233 -12.48 13.05 -9.40
N GLY A 234 -13.58 13.22 -8.67
CA GLY A 234 -14.28 14.49 -8.50
C GLY A 234 -13.99 15.16 -7.15
N ALA A 235 -14.97 15.91 -6.65
CA ALA A 235 -14.88 16.52 -5.32
C ALA A 235 -15.26 15.52 -4.23
N VAL A 236 -14.50 15.52 -3.13
CA VAL A 236 -14.87 14.77 -1.91
C VAL A 236 -16.25 15.21 -1.42
N ARG A 237 -17.12 14.24 -1.13
CA ARG A 237 -18.48 14.52 -0.64
C ARG A 237 -18.44 15.17 0.76
N PRO A 238 -19.40 16.06 1.09
CA PRO A 238 -19.41 16.75 2.38
C PRO A 238 -19.52 15.84 3.62
N ASP A 239 -20.08 14.64 3.46
CA ASP A 239 -20.27 13.63 4.50
C ASP A 239 -19.10 12.64 4.62
N ASP A 240 -18.12 12.70 3.72
CA ASP A 240 -16.94 11.84 3.72
C ASP A 240 -15.75 12.55 4.39
N ALA A 241 -15.65 12.38 5.71
CA ALA A 241 -14.65 13.05 6.52
C ALA A 241 -13.26 12.38 6.41
N ALA A 242 -12.20 13.20 6.37
CA ALA A 242 -10.83 12.69 6.40
C ALA A 242 -10.53 12.03 7.77
N PRO A 243 -9.85 10.87 7.79
CA PRO A 243 -9.56 10.12 9.02
C PRO A 243 -8.40 10.73 9.84
N VAL A 244 -8.48 12.02 10.17
CA VAL A 244 -7.39 12.81 10.77
C VAL A 244 -6.91 12.23 12.10
N GLU A 245 -7.82 11.93 13.02
CA GLU A 245 -7.47 11.46 14.37
C GLU A 245 -6.81 10.08 14.33
N LEU A 246 -7.31 9.19 13.46
CA LEU A 246 -6.79 7.84 13.29
C LEU A 246 -5.36 7.88 12.75
N LEU A 247 -5.14 8.55 11.61
CA LEU A 247 -3.81 8.62 11.00
C LEU A 247 -2.83 9.40 11.88
N ALA A 248 -3.25 10.51 12.49
CA ALA A 248 -2.39 11.25 13.41
C ALA A 248 -1.88 10.37 14.56
N ARG A 249 -2.75 9.52 15.12
CA ARG A 249 -2.38 8.58 16.19
C ARG A 249 -1.40 7.51 15.70
N GLU A 250 -1.69 6.86 14.57
CA GLU A 250 -0.81 5.81 14.06
C GLU A 250 0.54 6.36 13.60
N ILE A 251 0.57 7.52 12.95
CA ILE A 251 1.80 8.22 12.56
C ILE A 251 2.61 8.58 13.81
N ALA A 252 1.99 9.18 14.84
CA ALA A 252 2.70 9.53 16.07
C ALA A 252 3.30 8.29 16.78
N ARG A 253 2.62 7.14 16.74
CA ARG A 253 3.11 5.86 17.31
C ARG A 253 4.39 5.37 16.65
N LEU A 254 4.61 5.71 15.38
CA LEU A 254 5.77 5.29 14.59
C LEU A 254 7.01 6.18 14.81
N GLU A 255 6.85 7.30 15.53
CA GLU A 255 7.90 8.30 15.79
C GLU A 255 8.71 8.67 14.52
N PRO A 256 8.04 9.16 13.46
CA PRO A 256 8.66 9.34 12.15
C PRO A 256 9.65 10.50 12.12
N GLN A 257 10.68 10.34 11.30
CA GLN A 257 11.53 11.44 10.85
C GLN A 257 10.89 12.18 9.68
N ARG A 258 10.13 11.46 8.85
CA ARG A 258 9.46 12.03 7.69
C ARG A 258 8.18 11.29 7.38
N VAL A 259 7.17 12.03 6.95
CA VAL A 259 5.86 11.52 6.57
C VAL A 259 5.52 12.02 5.18
N TYR A 260 5.22 11.10 4.27
CA TYR A 260 4.89 11.38 2.89
C TYR A 260 3.41 11.11 2.66
N PHE A 261 2.67 12.13 2.21
CA PHE A 261 1.26 12.04 1.83
C PHE A 261 1.11 12.19 0.31
N PRO A 262 0.01 11.73 -0.30
CA PRO A 262 -0.30 12.10 -1.68
C PRO A 262 -0.52 13.61 -1.82
N LEU A 263 -0.07 14.21 -2.93
CA LEU A 263 -0.41 15.59 -3.26
C LEU A 263 -1.86 15.72 -3.77
N GLY A 264 -2.45 14.63 -4.24
CA GLY A 264 -3.82 14.57 -4.76
C GLY A 264 -3.94 14.96 -6.22
N ILE A 265 -2.89 14.75 -7.03
CA ILE A 265 -2.95 14.82 -8.49
C ILE A 265 -3.88 13.71 -9.00
N GLY A 266 -4.68 13.96 -10.04
CA GLY A 266 -5.74 13.04 -10.48
C GLY A 266 -7.08 13.22 -9.76
N SER A 267 -7.12 14.00 -8.68
CA SER A 267 -8.34 14.30 -7.91
C SER A 267 -9.08 13.07 -7.37
N HIS A 268 -8.42 11.93 -7.19
CA HIS A 268 -9.05 10.80 -6.53
C HIS A 268 -9.45 11.16 -5.09
N VAL A 269 -10.70 10.91 -4.70
CA VAL A 269 -11.26 11.34 -3.40
C VAL A 269 -10.46 10.80 -2.20
N ASP A 270 -10.02 9.54 -2.25
CA ASP A 270 -9.16 8.96 -1.21
C ASP A 270 -7.79 9.65 -1.08
N HIS A 271 -7.19 10.07 -2.20
CA HIS A 271 -5.93 10.83 -2.18
C HIS A 271 -6.15 12.22 -1.58
N GLN A 272 -7.27 12.87 -1.92
CA GLN A 272 -7.64 14.16 -1.32
C GLN A 272 -7.88 14.04 0.19
N LEU A 273 -8.53 12.97 0.66
CA LEU A 273 -8.71 12.72 2.09
C LEU A 273 -7.38 12.50 2.81
N ALA A 274 -6.47 11.70 2.24
CA ALA A 274 -5.14 11.50 2.80
C ALA A 274 -4.33 12.81 2.84
N ARG A 275 -4.39 13.63 1.78
CA ARG A 275 -3.78 14.97 1.76
C ARG A 275 -4.34 15.88 2.85
N ARG A 276 -5.66 15.90 3.06
CA ARG A 276 -6.33 16.66 4.12
C ARG A 276 -5.81 16.30 5.50
N VAL A 277 -5.48 15.02 5.73
CA VAL A 277 -4.83 14.61 6.98
C VAL A 277 -3.46 15.28 7.13
N GLY A 278 -2.63 15.28 6.10
CA GLY A 278 -1.34 15.99 6.09
C GLY A 278 -1.50 17.48 6.39
N ALA A 279 -2.47 18.14 5.75
CA ALA A 279 -2.80 19.54 6.00
C ALA A 279 -3.26 19.80 7.45
N ALA A 280 -4.09 18.93 8.00
CA ALA A 280 -4.55 19.02 9.39
C ALA A 280 -3.40 18.85 10.40
N LEU A 281 -2.44 17.95 10.14
CA LEU A 281 -1.24 17.79 10.97
C LEU A 281 -0.38 19.06 10.97
N LEU A 282 -0.22 19.70 9.81
CA LEU A 282 0.51 20.96 9.68
C LEU A 282 -0.13 22.09 10.50
N ALA A 283 -1.47 22.09 10.63
CA ALA A 283 -2.19 23.03 11.48
C ALA A 283 -2.00 22.76 13.00
N LYS A 284 -1.83 21.49 13.40
CA LYS A 284 -1.67 21.07 14.82
C LYS A 284 -0.39 21.56 15.50
N GLY A 285 0.64 21.95 14.74
CA GLY A 285 1.86 22.56 15.29
C GLY A 285 1.61 23.82 16.15
N ARG A 286 0.38 24.37 16.13
CA ARG A 286 -0.06 25.52 16.92
C ARG A 286 -0.60 25.19 18.32
N GLU A 287 -0.93 23.93 18.61
CA GLU A 287 -1.64 23.57 19.86
C GLU A 287 -0.71 23.30 21.06
N TRP A 288 0.58 23.02 20.83
CA TRP A 288 1.49 22.61 21.90
C TRP A 288 2.55 23.68 22.22
N GLN A 289 2.44 24.27 23.41
CA GLN A 289 3.44 25.16 24.03
C GLN A 289 4.59 24.38 24.69
N MET A 290 4.89 23.17 24.21
CA MET A 290 6.07 22.39 24.58
C MET A 290 6.74 21.85 23.32
N SER A 291 8.06 21.63 23.41
CA SER A 291 9.03 21.26 22.36
C SER A 291 8.74 19.96 21.59
N GLY A 292 7.55 19.81 21.02
CA GLY A 292 7.24 18.80 20.01
C GLY A 292 7.83 19.19 18.65
N PRO A 293 8.03 18.22 17.73
CA PRO A 293 8.50 18.53 16.38
C PRO A 293 7.46 19.36 15.64
N ASP A 294 7.91 20.41 14.95
CA ASP A 294 7.07 21.12 13.98
C ASP A 294 6.73 20.16 12.84
N TRP A 295 5.45 19.83 12.65
CA TRP A 295 5.00 18.97 11.55
C TRP A 295 5.47 19.47 10.18
N ALA A 296 5.70 20.79 10.03
CA ALA A 296 6.24 21.34 8.80
C ALA A 296 7.61 20.71 8.44
N SER A 297 8.48 20.39 9.41
CA SER A 297 9.78 19.77 9.09
C SER A 297 9.69 18.28 8.78
N LEU A 298 8.55 17.64 9.07
CA LEU A 298 8.34 16.20 8.90
C LEU A 298 7.49 15.87 7.67
N VAL A 299 6.59 16.74 7.24
CA VAL A 299 5.60 16.43 6.20
C VAL A 299 6.09 16.81 4.80
N ALA A 300 5.95 15.88 3.87
CA ALA A 300 6.10 16.12 2.43
C ALA A 300 4.94 15.48 1.66
N PHE A 301 4.67 15.97 0.45
CA PHE A 301 3.64 15.43 -0.43
C PHE A 301 4.27 14.86 -1.70
N TYR A 302 4.01 13.60 -2.05
CA TYR A 302 4.51 12.97 -3.27
C TYR A 302 3.60 13.26 -4.47
N GLU A 303 4.17 13.29 -5.68
CA GLU A 303 3.38 13.37 -6.91
C GLU A 303 2.76 12.02 -7.24
N ASP A 304 1.43 11.98 -7.35
CA ASP A 304 0.67 10.76 -7.56
C ASP A 304 0.92 10.20 -8.97
N PHE A 305 1.67 9.11 -9.06
CA PHE A 305 1.86 8.36 -10.30
C PHE A 305 0.87 7.18 -10.31
N PRO A 306 0.16 6.90 -11.42
CA PRO A 306 0.34 7.45 -12.78
C PRO A 306 -0.46 8.72 -13.12
N TYR A 307 -1.26 9.28 -12.21
CA TYR A 307 -2.08 10.45 -12.52
C TYR A 307 -1.28 11.65 -13.05
N ALA A 308 -0.16 11.98 -12.41
CA ALA A 308 0.76 13.03 -12.86
C ALA A 308 1.33 12.77 -14.26
N TYR A 309 1.49 11.51 -14.65
CA TYR A 309 1.94 11.12 -15.98
C TYR A 309 0.81 11.28 -17.01
N TRP A 310 -0.39 10.81 -16.71
CA TRP A 310 -1.55 10.91 -17.61
C TRP A 310 -2.00 12.35 -17.86
N GLU A 311 -1.96 13.19 -16.82
CA GLU A 311 -2.34 14.60 -16.93
C GLU A 311 -1.22 15.50 -17.46
N GLY A 312 0.00 14.98 -17.62
CA GLY A 312 1.16 15.76 -18.03
C GLY A 312 1.50 16.87 -17.03
N PHE A 313 1.49 16.54 -15.74
CA PHE A 313 1.63 17.51 -14.65
C PHE A 313 2.94 18.32 -14.75
N ASP A 314 2.81 19.65 -14.86
CA ASP A 314 3.92 20.58 -14.98
C ASP A 314 3.80 21.73 -13.96
N PRO A 315 4.59 21.71 -12.87
CA PRO A 315 4.52 22.72 -11.82
C PRO A 315 5.45 23.92 -12.07
N ARG A 316 6.05 24.09 -13.27
CA ARG A 316 6.98 25.21 -13.55
C ARG A 316 6.32 26.60 -13.38
N ALA A 317 5.02 26.70 -13.61
CA ALA A 317 4.23 27.91 -13.40
C ALA A 317 3.71 28.07 -11.95
N GLY A 318 4.09 27.15 -11.05
CA GLY A 318 3.54 27.01 -9.70
C GLY A 318 2.57 25.85 -9.57
N LEU A 319 2.29 25.45 -8.32
CA LEU A 319 1.29 24.42 -8.04
C LEU A 319 -0.13 24.95 -8.29
N PRO A 320 -1.03 24.16 -8.89
CA PRO A 320 -2.44 24.48 -8.96
C PRO A 320 -3.03 24.83 -7.59
N ALA A 321 -3.88 25.86 -7.52
CA ALA A 321 -4.49 26.31 -6.27
C ALA A 321 -5.25 25.19 -5.55
N ALA A 322 -5.91 24.31 -6.30
CA ALA A 322 -6.63 23.15 -5.74
C ALA A 322 -5.74 22.19 -4.93
N LEU A 323 -4.44 22.11 -5.22
CA LEU A 323 -3.49 21.25 -4.50
C LEU A 323 -2.98 21.88 -3.19
N THR A 324 -3.19 23.19 -3.01
CA THR A 324 -2.68 23.95 -1.87
C THR A 324 -3.77 24.62 -1.03
N ALA A 325 -5.03 24.62 -1.50
CA ALA A 325 -6.14 25.34 -0.90
C ALA A 325 -6.44 24.96 0.57
N GLU A 326 -6.13 23.73 0.96
CA GLU A 326 -6.41 23.21 2.31
C GLU A 326 -5.22 23.39 3.27
N LEU A 327 -4.06 23.86 2.79
CA LEU A 327 -2.89 24.08 3.62
C LEU A 327 -3.06 25.34 4.49
N PRO A 328 -2.48 25.38 5.70
CA PRO A 328 -2.43 26.60 6.49
C PRO A 328 -1.74 27.75 5.72
N ASN A 329 -2.22 28.99 5.91
CA ASN A 329 -1.73 30.17 5.18
C ASN A 329 -0.22 30.44 5.35
N ASP A 330 0.37 29.99 6.46
CA ASP A 330 1.79 30.12 6.78
C ASP A 330 2.62 28.93 6.28
N ILE A 331 2.03 27.97 5.57
CA ILE A 331 2.75 26.85 4.96
C ILE A 331 2.93 27.10 3.46
N GLY A 332 4.17 26.99 3.01
CA GLY A 332 4.52 26.83 1.61
C GLY A 332 4.93 25.39 1.31
N LEU A 333 4.89 25.03 0.03
CA LEU A 333 5.46 23.79 -0.47
C LEU A 333 6.71 24.11 -1.29
N THR A 334 7.81 23.41 -1.01
CA THR A 334 9.06 23.51 -1.77
C THR A 334 9.41 22.16 -2.39
N PRO A 335 9.81 22.11 -3.68
CA PRO A 335 10.12 20.85 -4.33
C PRO A 335 11.41 20.24 -3.76
N GLU A 336 11.34 18.95 -3.45
CA GLU A 336 12.46 18.09 -3.13
C GLU A 336 12.55 16.97 -4.17
N LEU A 337 13.77 16.63 -4.57
CA LEU A 337 14.03 15.72 -5.68
C LEU A 337 14.82 14.52 -5.16
N ALA A 338 14.29 13.32 -5.39
CA ALA A 338 15.00 12.07 -5.18
C ALA A 338 15.51 11.56 -6.53
N ASP A 339 16.83 11.44 -6.66
CA ASP A 339 17.44 10.74 -7.80
C ASP A 339 17.20 9.24 -7.64
N ILE A 340 16.50 8.65 -8.59
CA ILE A 340 16.15 7.23 -8.59
C ILE A 340 16.80 6.48 -9.75
N GLY A 341 17.76 7.10 -10.45
CA GLY A 341 18.39 6.52 -11.65
C GLY A 341 18.99 5.13 -11.40
N ASN A 342 19.63 4.93 -10.24
CA ASN A 342 20.26 3.66 -9.89
C ASN A 342 19.28 2.60 -9.38
N VAL A 343 18.08 2.99 -8.96
CA VAL A 343 17.07 2.10 -8.35
C VAL A 343 15.79 2.01 -9.17
N ILE A 344 15.78 2.57 -10.38
CA ILE A 344 14.58 2.62 -11.23
C ILE A 344 14.09 1.23 -11.61
N GLU A 345 14.99 0.29 -11.84
CA GLU A 345 14.62 -1.10 -12.14
C GLU A 345 14.03 -1.79 -10.89
N SER A 346 14.55 -1.49 -9.70
CA SER A 346 13.96 -1.95 -8.43
C SER A 346 12.54 -1.39 -8.26
N LYS A 347 12.31 -0.11 -8.58
CA LYS A 347 10.96 0.48 -8.59
C LYS A 347 10.03 -0.27 -9.54
N ILE A 348 10.45 -0.51 -10.78
CA ILE A 348 9.66 -1.23 -11.80
C ILE A 348 9.31 -2.64 -11.33
N GLN A 349 10.29 -3.38 -10.77
CA GLN A 349 10.06 -4.72 -10.22
C GLN A 349 9.15 -4.72 -9.00
N GLY A 350 9.20 -3.68 -8.18
CA GLY A 350 8.29 -3.47 -7.06
C GLY A 350 6.85 -3.25 -7.51
N ILE A 351 6.65 -2.36 -8.48
CA ILE A 351 5.32 -2.09 -9.07
C ILE A 351 4.75 -3.34 -9.75
N ALA A 352 5.60 -4.18 -10.37
CA ALA A 352 5.17 -5.41 -11.01
C ALA A 352 4.55 -6.44 -10.04
N ARG A 353 4.65 -6.26 -8.71
CA ARG A 353 4.00 -7.14 -7.73
C ARG A 353 2.50 -6.93 -7.60
N TYR A 354 2.00 -5.78 -8.03
CA TYR A 354 0.58 -5.48 -8.09
C TYR A 354 -0.03 -6.06 -9.37
N GLU A 355 0.01 -7.39 -9.48
CA GLU A 355 -0.40 -8.15 -10.67
C GLU A 355 -1.86 -7.86 -11.07
N SER A 356 -2.72 -7.60 -10.08
CA SER A 356 -4.11 -7.18 -10.33
C SER A 356 -4.22 -5.77 -10.94
N GLN A 357 -3.29 -4.87 -10.62
CA GLN A 357 -3.39 -3.44 -10.95
C GLN A 357 -2.65 -3.10 -12.25
N VAL A 358 -1.49 -3.72 -12.51
CA VAL A 358 -0.64 -3.35 -13.66
C VAL A 358 -1.37 -3.47 -15.02
N PRO A 359 -2.12 -4.54 -15.32
CA PRO A 359 -2.89 -4.63 -16.57
C PRO A 359 -4.00 -3.59 -16.64
N HIS A 360 -4.65 -3.28 -15.51
CA HIS A 360 -5.74 -2.30 -15.46
C HIS A 360 -5.23 -0.88 -15.71
N LEU A 361 -4.16 -0.48 -15.05
CA LEU A 361 -3.61 0.88 -15.11
C LEU A 361 -2.77 1.13 -16.37
N PHE A 362 -2.00 0.14 -16.84
CA PHE A 362 -1.01 0.34 -17.91
C PHE A 362 -1.20 -0.57 -19.13
N GLY A 363 -2.09 -1.56 -19.05
CA GLY A 363 -2.30 -2.58 -20.08
C GLY A 363 -1.27 -3.71 -20.08
N SER A 364 -0.01 -3.45 -19.72
CA SER A 364 1.02 -4.49 -19.55
C SER A 364 2.17 -4.04 -18.66
N THR A 365 2.95 -5.01 -18.17
CA THR A 365 4.18 -4.75 -17.41
C THR A 365 5.23 -3.96 -18.21
N ALA A 366 5.32 -4.20 -19.52
CA ALA A 366 6.23 -3.47 -20.40
C ALA A 366 5.83 -1.99 -20.54
N LYS A 367 4.53 -1.71 -20.72
CA LYS A 367 4.01 -0.34 -20.79
C LYS A 367 4.13 0.40 -19.46
N MET A 368 3.91 -0.31 -18.34
CA MET A 368 4.16 0.24 -17.01
C MET A 368 5.63 0.65 -16.85
N ALA A 369 6.55 -0.23 -17.22
CA ALA A 369 7.99 0.04 -17.12
C ALA A 369 8.41 1.23 -18.02
N GLU A 370 7.84 1.37 -19.21
CA GLU A 370 8.04 2.53 -20.07
C GLU A 370 7.50 3.81 -19.43
N ALA A 371 6.28 3.79 -18.89
CA ALA A 371 5.67 4.94 -18.21
C ALA A 371 6.49 5.41 -17.01
N VAL A 372 7.00 4.49 -16.18
CA VAL A 372 7.88 4.81 -15.04
C VAL A 372 9.16 5.51 -15.50
N ARG A 373 9.82 5.00 -16.56
CA ARG A 373 11.03 5.62 -17.11
C ARG A 373 10.76 6.99 -17.71
N THR A 374 9.68 7.11 -18.47
CA THR A 374 9.27 8.38 -19.10
C THR A 374 8.93 9.44 -18.05
N GLN A 375 8.16 9.09 -17.02
CA GLN A 375 7.84 10.02 -15.94
C GLN A 375 9.11 10.50 -15.23
N GLY A 376 9.98 9.58 -14.81
CA GLY A 376 11.20 9.93 -14.10
C GLY A 376 12.14 10.82 -14.91
N ALA A 377 12.28 10.55 -16.21
CA ALA A 377 13.04 11.38 -17.13
C ALA A 377 12.40 12.76 -17.36
N THR A 378 11.06 12.80 -17.48
CA THR A 378 10.31 14.06 -17.65
C THR A 378 10.48 14.97 -16.43
N VAL A 379 10.37 14.43 -15.22
CA VAL A 379 10.61 15.16 -13.98
C VAL A 379 12.05 15.64 -13.88
N ALA A 380 13.03 14.79 -14.20
CA ALA A 380 14.44 15.16 -14.23
C ALA A 380 14.68 16.35 -15.18
N LEU A 381 14.20 16.26 -16.43
CA LEU A 381 14.32 17.33 -17.42
C LEU A 381 13.64 18.62 -16.96
N SER A 382 12.44 18.54 -16.38
CA SER A 382 11.71 19.72 -15.86
C SER A 382 12.45 20.46 -14.75
N THR A 383 13.40 19.79 -14.09
CA THR A 383 14.20 20.32 -12.97
C THR A 383 15.65 20.58 -13.35
N GLY A 384 15.99 20.51 -14.64
CA GLY A 384 17.35 20.75 -15.15
C GLY A 384 18.34 19.64 -14.79
N ARG A 385 17.86 18.43 -14.49
CA ARG A 385 18.67 17.24 -14.17
C ARG A 385 18.62 16.22 -15.30
N GLY A 386 19.65 15.40 -15.41
CA GLY A 386 19.63 14.17 -16.19
C GLY A 386 19.15 12.98 -15.35
N GLY A 387 18.95 11.83 -15.98
CA GLY A 387 18.58 10.58 -15.29
C GLY A 387 17.09 10.47 -15.02
N SER A 388 16.75 9.92 -13.85
CA SER A 388 15.36 9.67 -13.44
C SER A 388 15.14 10.19 -12.03
N VAL A 389 14.09 10.99 -11.83
CA VAL A 389 13.82 11.69 -10.58
C VAL A 389 12.38 11.50 -10.15
N GLU A 390 12.17 11.27 -8.86
CA GLU A 390 10.88 11.46 -8.19
C GLU A 390 10.86 12.83 -7.50
N ARG A 391 9.71 13.51 -7.57
CA ARG A 391 9.52 14.83 -6.95
C ARG A 391 8.53 14.75 -5.80
N TYR A 392 8.90 15.43 -4.73
CA TYR A 392 8.15 15.58 -3.49
C TYR A 392 8.03 17.06 -3.18
N TRP A 393 7.05 17.41 -2.36
CA TRP A 393 6.74 18.78 -1.99
C TRP A 393 6.81 18.90 -0.48
N ALA A 394 7.96 19.31 0.03
CA ALA A 394 8.19 19.48 1.45
C ALA A 394 7.40 20.69 1.97
N ALA A 395 6.72 20.51 3.10
CA ALA A 395 6.11 21.62 3.79
C ALA A 395 7.19 22.50 4.41
N VAL A 396 7.04 23.82 4.30
CA VAL A 396 7.95 24.79 4.91
C VAL A 396 7.11 25.89 5.52
N ARG A 397 7.35 26.18 6.80
CA ARG A 397 6.71 27.31 7.47
C ARG A 397 7.35 28.61 6.98
N ARG A 398 6.51 29.49 6.44
CA ARG A 398 6.87 30.86 6.04
C ARG A 398 6.93 31.71 7.30
N SER A 399 7.93 32.60 7.36
CA SER A 399 8.14 33.52 8.49
C SER A 399 7.20 34.70 8.45
#